data_AF-A0A7R9GA45-F1
#
_entry.id   AF-A0A7R9GA45-F1
#
_cell.length_a   1.000
_cell.length_b   1.000
_cell.length_c   1.000
_cell.angle_alpha   90.00
_cell.angle_beta   90.00
_cell.angle_gamma   90.00
#
_symmetry.space_group_name_H-M   'P 1'
#
loop_
_entity.id
_entity.type
_entity.pdbx_description
1 polymer ?
#
loop_
_entity_poly.entity_id
_entity_poly.type
_entity_poly.pdbx_seq_one_letter_code
_entity_poly.pdbx_strand_id
1 'polypeptide(L)'
;MWFYVFVGFIQFYLVIWRRKILQPIFDVYHREGRWYPLKYAFMLSVVTLRRWKARRNNEVVSPKYDLDPLKPLQDHPKAIDATYINAASHDGKYLVVGTARRPHGVLNSFLVVKIPGVGLLESPKIPDTMLFQDETASPYFGAEGISLTMLKPLEEWAVNYDGKMRLRTSDGERSCTIQLRARWVGKPTCFDFDTDLPVTTIARNISKEPWSREYFQILKERTVSGLDDLSEEYVELSRSIEVGRMGSGKELAFLVWYLLVIRLQNKFVSPSTSKKLTQLYRLKHAFRVMTSVQKLKNSANFFFNPRYRSHQSHIEQMGRIRGTIVVDGVTHTLDLDAFRDRSHGKFREWKNIHRYAFNLYHLEDGSHFQAAFISHVSTCSQYVIM
;
A
#
# COMPACT_ATOMS: atom_id res chain seq x y z
N MET A 1 33.69 11.95 29.12
CA MET A 1 32.90 11.31 28.04
C MET A 1 31.66 10.59 28.58
N TRP A 2 31.79 9.60 29.48
CA TRP A 2 30.65 8.84 30.02
C TRP A 2 29.60 9.66 30.79
N PHE A 3 30.03 10.69 31.53
CA PHE A 3 29.11 11.62 32.21
C PHE A 3 28.17 12.34 31.24
N TYR A 4 28.70 12.90 30.15
CA TYR A 4 27.89 13.59 29.13
C TYR A 4 26.92 12.63 28.42
N VAL A 5 27.34 11.39 28.17
CA VAL A 5 26.47 10.34 27.62
C VAL A 5 25.33 10.04 28.59
N PHE A 6 25.62 9.87 29.89
CA PHE A 6 24.63 9.61 30.92
C PHE A 6 23.63 10.76 31.10
N VAL A 7 24.12 12.00 31.16
CA VAL A 7 23.27 13.21 31.20
C VAL A 7 22.38 13.31 29.96
N GLY A 8 22.94 13.02 28.77
CA GLY A 8 22.18 12.95 27.53
C GLY A 8 21.06 11.90 27.57
N PHE A 9 21.32 10.71 28.11
CA PHE A 9 20.30 9.67 28.30
C PHE A 9 19.19 10.09 29.27
N ILE A 10 19.54 10.73 30.39
CA ILE A 10 18.55 11.25 31.35
C ILE A 10 17.70 12.34 30.70
N GLN A 11 18.31 13.30 30.00
CA GLN A 11 17.58 14.35 29.31
C GLN A 11 16.65 13.78 28.24
N PHE A 12 17.11 12.81 27.45
CA PHE A 12 16.30 12.10 26.47
C PHE A 12 15.13 11.35 27.12
N TYR A 13 15.40 10.62 28.21
CA TYR A 13 14.38 9.91 28.98
C TYR A 13 13.34 10.88 29.55
N LEU A 14 13.75 12.02 30.10
CA LEU A 14 12.86 13.05 30.63
C LEU A 14 12.01 13.70 29.53
N VAL A 15 12.59 13.95 28.35
CA VAL A 15 11.85 14.46 27.18
C VAL A 15 10.79 13.47 26.73
N ILE A 16 11.11 12.17 26.66
CA ILE A 16 10.12 11.13 26.38
C ILE A 16 9.07 11.09 27.48
N TRP A 17 9.47 11.04 28.75
CA TRP A 17 8.57 10.85 29.89
C TRP A 17 7.56 11.99 30.04
N ARG A 18 7.93 13.21 29.64
CA ARG A 18 7.06 14.40 29.62
C ARG A 18 6.06 14.43 28.47
N ARG A 19 6.22 13.61 27.43
CA ARG A 19 5.24 13.54 26.34
C ARG A 19 3.95 12.88 26.83
N LYS A 20 2.82 13.56 26.60
CA LYS A 20 1.49 13.06 26.97
C LYS A 20 1.12 11.85 26.11
N ILE A 21 0.41 10.90 26.72
CA ILE A 21 -0.33 9.88 25.97
C ILE A 21 -1.61 10.58 25.47
N LEU A 22 -1.70 10.75 24.15
CA LEU A 22 -2.86 11.37 23.53
C LEU A 22 -3.88 10.28 23.18
N GLN A 23 -5.14 10.54 23.49
CA GLN A 23 -6.23 9.67 23.04
C GLN A 23 -6.35 9.74 21.51
N PRO A 24 -6.80 8.65 20.86
CA PRO A 24 -7.06 8.65 19.42
C PRO A 24 -8.15 9.66 19.07
N ILE A 25 -8.08 10.26 17.87
CA ILE A 25 -9.18 11.09 17.37
C ILE A 25 -10.30 10.15 16.93
N PHE A 26 -11.54 10.42 17.35
CA PHE A 26 -12.71 9.56 17.08
C PHE A 26 -12.51 8.08 17.47
N ASP A 27 -11.67 7.79 18.46
CA ASP A 27 -11.29 6.43 18.88
C ASP A 27 -10.71 5.53 17.77
N VAL A 28 -10.27 6.14 16.66
CA VAL A 28 -9.76 5.45 15.46
C VAL A 28 -8.36 5.94 15.09
N TYR A 29 -8.11 7.25 15.15
CA TYR A 29 -6.90 7.83 14.59
C TYR A 29 -5.84 8.07 15.67
N HIS A 30 -4.86 7.19 15.75
CA HIS A 30 -3.78 7.31 16.72
C HIS A 30 -2.84 8.48 16.41
N ARG A 31 -2.39 9.15 17.49
CA ARG A 31 -1.54 10.34 17.43
C ARG A 31 -0.14 10.02 17.95
N GLU A 32 0.80 10.93 17.71
CA GLU A 32 2.17 10.82 18.21
C GLU A 32 2.19 10.79 19.74
N GLY A 33 2.24 9.58 20.29
CA GLY A 33 2.29 9.36 21.73
C GLY A 33 3.69 9.49 22.30
N ARG A 34 3.80 9.19 23.59
CA ARG A 34 5.05 9.22 24.36
C ARG A 34 6.21 8.47 23.70
N TRP A 35 5.93 7.26 23.19
CA TRP A 35 6.93 6.36 22.62
C TRP A 35 7.17 6.55 21.12
N TYR A 36 6.44 7.47 20.48
CA TYR A 36 6.52 7.70 19.05
C TYR A 36 7.96 7.95 18.56
N PRO A 37 8.80 8.80 19.17
CA PRO A 37 10.17 9.03 18.68
C PRO A 37 11.03 7.77 18.65
N LEU A 38 10.87 6.90 19.65
CA LEU A 38 11.59 5.64 19.77
C LEU A 38 11.13 4.65 18.70
N LYS A 39 9.81 4.49 18.57
CA LYS A 39 9.16 3.68 17.53
C LYS A 39 9.57 4.13 16.13
N TYR A 40 9.56 5.44 15.90
CA TYR A 40 9.91 6.05 14.62
C TYR A 40 11.37 5.81 14.26
N ALA A 41 12.30 6.08 15.18
CA ALA A 41 13.72 5.81 14.94
C ALA A 41 13.98 4.32 14.66
N PHE A 42 13.30 3.42 15.39
CA PHE A 42 13.38 1.99 15.14
C PHE A 42 12.84 1.61 13.75
N MET A 43 11.61 1.99 13.41
CA MET A 43 10.99 1.65 12.13
C MET A 43 11.74 2.26 10.94
N LEU A 44 12.18 3.51 11.07
CA LEU A 44 13.00 4.17 10.06
C LEU A 44 14.28 3.37 9.81
N SER A 45 14.96 2.93 10.87
CA SER A 45 16.18 2.12 10.76
C SER A 45 15.91 0.78 10.10
N VAL A 46 14.87 0.05 10.55
CA VAL A 46 14.51 -1.27 10.01
C VAL A 46 14.17 -1.20 8.52
N VAL A 47 13.26 -0.29 8.12
CA VAL A 47 12.81 -0.19 6.73
C VAL A 47 13.94 0.33 5.82
N THR A 48 14.77 1.27 6.31
CA THR A 48 15.94 1.76 5.56
C THR A 48 16.95 0.64 5.31
N LEU A 49 17.29 -0.13 6.34
CA LEU A 49 18.23 -1.25 6.23
C LEU A 49 17.71 -2.34 5.28
N ARG A 50 16.40 -2.64 5.32
CA ARG A 50 15.78 -3.59 4.37
C ARG A 50 15.87 -3.11 2.94
N ARG A 51 15.50 -1.86 2.65
CA ARG A 51 15.62 -1.30 1.29
C ARG A 51 17.05 -1.27 0.80
N TRP A 52 18.01 -0.95 1.67
CA TRP A 52 19.41 -1.01 1.33
C TRP A 52 19.87 -2.44 0.99
N LYS A 53 19.47 -3.44 1.79
CA LYS A 53 19.80 -4.85 1.53
C LYS A 53 19.17 -5.36 0.22
N ALA A 54 17.89 -5.09 -0.01
CA ALA A 54 17.19 -5.50 -1.24
C ALA A 54 17.88 -4.93 -2.50
N ARG A 55 18.24 -3.64 -2.46
CA ARG A 55 19.02 -2.99 -3.53
C ARG A 55 20.39 -3.65 -3.74
N ARG A 56 21.08 -4.00 -2.65
CA ARG A 56 22.40 -4.64 -2.72
C ARG A 56 22.33 -6.06 -3.29
N ASN A 57 21.26 -6.78 -3.00
CA ASN A 57 21.08 -8.17 -3.41
C ASN A 57 20.47 -8.32 -4.82
N ASN A 58 20.21 -7.22 -5.54
CA ASN A 58 19.43 -7.21 -6.78
C ASN A 58 18.11 -7.99 -6.66
N GLU A 59 17.51 -7.98 -5.46
CA GLU A 59 16.19 -8.55 -5.25
C GLU A 59 15.19 -7.63 -5.94
N VAL A 60 14.84 -7.97 -7.17
CA VAL A 60 13.76 -7.30 -7.90
C VAL A 60 12.47 -7.63 -7.15
N VAL A 61 12.05 -6.70 -6.28
CA VAL A 61 10.66 -6.64 -5.83
C VAL A 61 9.84 -6.51 -7.12
N SER A 62 8.97 -7.50 -7.37
CA SER A 62 8.25 -7.80 -8.62
C SER A 62 8.27 -6.69 -9.68
N PRO A 63 8.69 -6.95 -10.95
CA PRO A 63 8.66 -5.93 -11.99
C PRO A 63 7.25 -5.32 -12.07
N LYS A 64 7.13 -3.99 -12.08
CA LYS A 64 5.83 -3.29 -12.22
C LYS A 64 5.03 -3.80 -13.41
N TYR A 65 5.73 -4.23 -14.48
CA TYR A 65 5.16 -4.87 -15.67
C TYR A 65 4.40 -6.16 -15.38
N ASP A 66 4.77 -6.91 -14.35
CA ASP A 66 4.04 -8.10 -13.94
C ASP A 66 2.74 -7.75 -13.22
N LEU A 67 2.58 -6.55 -12.68
CA LEU A 67 1.35 -6.17 -11.95
C LEU A 67 0.22 -5.74 -12.88
N ASP A 68 0.57 -5.30 -14.10
CA ASP A 68 -0.40 -4.71 -15.01
C ASP A 68 -1.38 -5.70 -15.66
N PRO A 69 -0.94 -6.88 -16.15
CA PRO A 69 -1.82 -7.84 -16.80
C PRO A 69 -2.98 -8.30 -15.92
N LEU A 70 -4.04 -8.79 -16.58
CA LEU A 70 -5.14 -9.49 -15.93
C LEU A 70 -4.59 -10.59 -15.02
N LYS A 71 -5.10 -10.68 -13.79
CA LYS A 71 -4.67 -11.70 -12.82
C LYS A 71 -5.76 -12.74 -12.60
N PRO A 72 -5.36 -14.01 -12.35
CA PRO A 72 -6.30 -14.97 -11.80
C PRO A 72 -6.76 -14.48 -10.43
N LEU A 73 -8.05 -14.61 -10.15
CA LEU A 73 -8.56 -14.36 -8.80
C LEU A 73 -8.02 -15.43 -7.86
N GLN A 74 -7.62 -15.00 -6.66
CA GLN A 74 -7.20 -15.95 -5.63
C GLN A 74 -8.42 -16.65 -5.02
N ASP A 75 -8.19 -17.80 -4.39
CA ASP A 75 -9.22 -18.57 -3.70
C ASP A 75 -9.66 -17.86 -2.40
N HIS A 76 -10.56 -16.89 -2.56
CA HIS A 76 -11.16 -16.15 -1.45
C HIS A 76 -12.46 -15.45 -1.92
N PRO A 77 -13.55 -15.46 -1.13
CA PRO A 77 -14.84 -14.86 -1.52
C PRO A 77 -14.79 -13.34 -1.77
N LYS A 78 -13.76 -12.66 -1.24
CA LYS A 78 -13.54 -11.22 -1.39
C LYS A 78 -12.35 -10.88 -2.31
N ALA A 79 -11.85 -11.84 -3.07
CA ALA A 79 -10.76 -11.63 -4.03
C ALA A 79 -11.10 -10.48 -4.99
N ILE A 80 -10.05 -9.80 -5.45
CA ILE A 80 -10.20 -8.66 -6.35
C ILE A 80 -9.15 -8.66 -7.44
N ASP A 81 -9.62 -8.33 -8.63
CA ASP A 81 -8.77 -7.86 -9.70
C ASP A 81 -9.40 -6.62 -10.34
N ALA A 82 -8.81 -5.46 -10.12
CA ALA A 82 -9.43 -4.18 -10.46
C ALA A 82 -8.51 -3.27 -11.27
N THR A 83 -9.13 -2.48 -12.14
CA THR A 83 -8.51 -1.33 -12.79
C THR A 83 -9.52 -0.20 -12.86
N TYR A 84 -9.02 1.02 -12.73
CA TYR A 84 -9.81 2.23 -12.73
C TYR A 84 -9.07 3.30 -13.53
N ILE A 85 -9.80 4.01 -14.37
CA ILE A 85 -9.28 5.12 -15.16
C ILE A 85 -10.17 6.34 -14.92
N ASN A 86 -9.54 7.47 -14.64
CA ASN A 86 -10.16 8.77 -14.53
C ASN A 86 -9.45 9.72 -15.49
N ALA A 87 -10.21 10.48 -16.27
CA ALA A 87 -9.66 11.39 -17.25
C ALA A 87 -10.50 12.66 -17.37
N ALA A 88 -9.82 13.77 -17.62
CA ALA A 88 -10.43 15.08 -17.81
C ALA A 88 -9.65 15.90 -18.82
N SER A 89 -10.31 16.91 -19.40
CA SER A 89 -9.68 17.88 -20.30
C SER A 89 -10.07 19.30 -19.95
N HIS A 90 -9.24 20.24 -20.39
CA HIS A 90 -9.45 21.68 -20.20
C HIS A 90 -10.78 22.18 -20.79
N ASP A 91 -11.29 21.51 -21.83
CA ASP A 91 -12.55 21.85 -22.49
C ASP A 91 -13.78 21.27 -21.76
N GLY A 92 -13.61 20.65 -20.60
CA GLY A 92 -14.70 20.21 -19.73
C GLY A 92 -15.29 18.85 -20.11
N LYS A 93 -14.56 18.02 -20.86
CA LYS A 93 -14.91 16.60 -21.02
C LYS A 93 -14.34 15.80 -19.85
N TYR A 94 -15.09 14.80 -19.41
CA TYR A 94 -14.69 13.90 -18.33
C TYR A 94 -15.01 12.45 -18.72
N LEU A 95 -14.15 11.51 -18.33
CA LEU A 95 -14.38 10.08 -18.47
C LEU A 95 -13.91 9.38 -17.20
N VAL A 96 -14.79 8.60 -16.61
CA VAL A 96 -14.46 7.73 -15.48
C VAL A 96 -14.95 6.34 -15.78
N VAL A 97 -14.05 5.36 -15.74
CA VAL A 97 -14.38 3.95 -15.92
C VAL A 97 -13.68 3.12 -14.87
N GLY A 98 -14.44 2.27 -14.19
CA GLY A 98 -13.93 1.38 -13.17
C GLY A 98 -14.44 -0.02 -13.41
N THR A 99 -13.61 -1.02 -13.12
CA THR A 99 -14.00 -2.43 -13.17
C THR A 99 -13.23 -3.20 -12.11
N ALA A 100 -13.94 -4.01 -11.33
CA ALA A 100 -13.36 -4.93 -10.36
C ALA A 100 -13.97 -6.31 -10.52
N ARG A 101 -13.17 -7.27 -10.98
CA ARG A 101 -13.53 -8.68 -11.04
C ARG A 101 -13.57 -9.27 -9.65
N ARG A 102 -14.61 -10.06 -9.40
CA ARG A 102 -14.89 -10.79 -8.16
C ARG A 102 -15.18 -12.26 -8.48
N PRO A 103 -15.13 -13.16 -7.48
CA PRO A 103 -15.52 -14.54 -7.66
C PRO A 103 -16.94 -14.69 -8.24
N HIS A 104 -17.22 -15.85 -8.86
CA HIS A 104 -18.54 -16.20 -9.41
C HIS A 104 -19.03 -15.28 -10.54
N GLY A 105 -18.12 -14.85 -11.43
CA GLY A 105 -18.48 -14.06 -12.62
C GLY A 105 -18.94 -12.63 -12.33
N VAL A 106 -18.87 -12.18 -11.08
CA VAL A 106 -19.31 -10.83 -10.68
C VAL A 106 -18.27 -9.79 -11.08
N LEU A 107 -18.71 -8.74 -11.76
CA LEU A 107 -17.93 -7.54 -12.05
C LEU A 107 -18.60 -6.32 -11.44
N ASN A 108 -17.87 -5.58 -10.60
CA ASN A 108 -18.29 -4.25 -10.17
C ASN A 108 -17.72 -3.23 -11.16
N SER A 109 -18.54 -2.79 -12.11
CA SER A 109 -18.10 -1.94 -13.20
C SER A 109 -19.07 -0.81 -13.50
N PHE A 110 -18.52 0.32 -13.94
CA PHE A 110 -19.28 1.50 -14.33
C PHE A 110 -18.51 2.33 -15.35
N LEU A 111 -19.25 3.12 -16.12
CA LEU A 111 -18.72 4.12 -17.03
C LEU A 111 -19.54 5.40 -16.88
N VAL A 112 -18.85 6.52 -16.74
CA VAL A 112 -19.42 7.86 -16.73
C VAL A 112 -18.64 8.72 -17.71
N VAL A 113 -19.34 9.41 -18.60
CA VAL A 113 -18.72 10.33 -19.57
C VAL A 113 -19.50 11.65 -19.57
N LYS A 114 -18.82 12.78 -19.44
CA LYS A 114 -19.41 14.11 -19.58
C LYS A 114 -18.85 14.77 -20.82
N ILE A 115 -19.74 15.24 -21.69
CA ILE A 115 -19.38 15.99 -22.90
C ILE A 115 -20.11 17.34 -22.86
N PRO A 116 -19.40 18.48 -22.94
CA PRO A 116 -20.01 19.79 -23.08
C PRO A 116 -20.94 19.85 -24.29
N GLY A 117 -22.11 20.49 -24.15
CA GLY A 117 -23.13 20.56 -25.19
C GLY A 117 -23.98 19.28 -25.37
N VAL A 118 -23.53 18.13 -24.84
CA VAL A 118 -24.31 16.87 -24.92
C VAL A 118 -24.97 16.54 -23.59
N GLY A 119 -24.22 16.51 -22.49
CA GLY A 119 -24.74 16.08 -21.19
C GLY A 119 -23.86 15.05 -20.47
N LEU A 120 -24.38 14.49 -19.38
CA LEU A 120 -23.74 13.46 -18.57
C LEU A 120 -24.28 12.08 -18.96
N LEU A 121 -23.40 11.22 -19.44
CA LEU A 121 -23.67 9.84 -19.81
C LEU A 121 -23.28 8.91 -18.66
N GLU A 122 -24.19 8.05 -18.24
CA GLU A 122 -23.97 7.08 -17.18
C GLU A 122 -24.36 5.67 -17.61
N SER A 123 -23.55 4.68 -17.22
CA SER A 123 -23.89 3.28 -17.39
C SER A 123 -25.23 2.95 -16.71
N PRO A 124 -26.10 2.10 -17.32
CA PRO A 124 -27.48 1.91 -16.86
C PRO A 124 -27.67 1.46 -15.41
N LYS A 125 -26.68 0.77 -14.84
CA LYS A 125 -26.76 0.16 -13.50
C LYS A 125 -26.12 0.98 -12.38
N ILE A 126 -25.76 2.25 -12.61
CA ILE A 126 -25.38 3.14 -11.50
C ILE A 126 -26.63 3.41 -10.65
N PRO A 127 -26.58 3.28 -9.30
CA PRO A 127 -25.38 3.18 -8.47
C PRO A 127 -24.91 1.75 -8.12
N ASP A 128 -25.67 0.70 -8.47
CA ASP A 128 -25.36 -0.68 -8.05
C ASP A 128 -24.06 -1.23 -8.67
N THR A 129 -23.73 -0.84 -9.91
CA THR A 129 -22.51 -1.22 -10.65
C THR A 129 -22.27 -2.73 -10.84
N MET A 130 -23.24 -3.58 -10.46
CA MET A 130 -23.09 -5.03 -10.51
C MET A 130 -23.43 -5.57 -11.90
N LEU A 131 -22.41 -6.04 -12.60
CA LEU A 131 -22.49 -6.70 -13.89
C LEU A 131 -22.08 -8.17 -13.76
N PHE A 132 -22.48 -8.98 -14.73
CA PHE A 132 -22.12 -10.40 -14.79
C PHE A 132 -21.38 -10.69 -16.08
N GLN A 133 -20.25 -11.37 -15.95
CA GLN A 133 -19.47 -11.89 -17.07
C GLN A 133 -19.74 -13.39 -17.19
N ASP A 134 -19.86 -13.89 -18.41
CA ASP A 134 -19.97 -15.33 -18.65
C ASP A 134 -18.73 -16.04 -18.08
N GLU A 135 -18.94 -17.22 -17.47
CA GLU A 135 -17.89 -17.94 -16.73
C GLU A 135 -16.72 -18.40 -17.60
N THR A 136 -16.88 -18.37 -18.92
CA THR A 136 -15.79 -18.57 -19.88
C THR A 136 -14.83 -17.38 -19.79
N ALA A 137 -13.71 -17.58 -19.08
CA ALA A 137 -12.66 -16.61 -18.79
C ALA A 137 -12.46 -15.59 -19.92
N SER A 138 -13.13 -14.43 -19.83
CA SER A 138 -12.94 -13.40 -20.83
C SER A 138 -11.55 -12.79 -20.62
N PRO A 139 -10.75 -12.59 -21.69
CA PRO A 139 -9.37 -12.11 -21.58
C PRO A 139 -9.27 -10.62 -21.21
N TYR A 140 -10.39 -9.98 -20.90
CA TYR A 140 -10.52 -8.55 -20.63
C TYR A 140 -11.38 -8.29 -19.38
N PHE A 141 -11.26 -7.08 -18.85
CA PHE A 141 -12.15 -6.61 -17.80
C PHE A 141 -13.39 -6.00 -18.44
N GLY A 142 -14.53 -6.70 -18.41
CA GLY A 142 -15.72 -6.18 -19.07
C GLY A 142 -16.93 -7.09 -19.03
N ALA A 143 -18.09 -6.44 -19.02
CA ALA A 143 -19.42 -7.02 -19.12
C ALA A 143 -20.39 -5.94 -19.62
N GLU A 144 -21.52 -6.36 -20.20
CA GLU A 144 -22.63 -5.48 -20.59
C GLU A 144 -22.19 -4.23 -21.39
N GLY A 145 -21.34 -4.46 -22.39
CA GLY A 145 -20.82 -3.43 -23.29
C GLY A 145 -19.49 -2.82 -22.86
N ILE A 146 -19.16 -2.79 -21.57
CA ILE A 146 -17.86 -2.27 -21.08
C ILE A 146 -16.76 -3.27 -21.43
N SER A 147 -15.63 -2.79 -21.98
CA SER A 147 -14.45 -3.61 -22.22
C SER A 147 -13.17 -2.79 -21.99
N LEU A 148 -12.38 -3.18 -20.98
CA LEU A 148 -11.03 -2.69 -20.74
C LEU A 148 -10.01 -3.80 -20.98
N THR A 149 -9.12 -3.57 -21.93
CA THR A 149 -8.15 -4.58 -22.38
C THR A 149 -6.75 -3.99 -22.36
N MET A 150 -5.83 -4.66 -21.66
CA MET A 150 -4.41 -4.32 -21.72
C MET A 150 -3.87 -4.70 -23.11
N LEU A 151 -3.33 -3.72 -23.84
CA LEU A 151 -2.67 -3.95 -25.13
C LEU A 151 -1.17 -4.13 -24.92
N LYS A 152 -0.54 -3.24 -24.14
CA LYS A 152 0.87 -3.31 -23.78
C LYS A 152 1.05 -2.93 -22.30
N PRO A 153 1.69 -3.79 -21.48
CA PRO A 153 1.85 -3.54 -20.05
C PRO A 153 2.49 -2.17 -19.76
N LEU A 154 1.86 -1.40 -18.87
CA LEU A 154 2.22 -0.04 -18.45
C LEU A 154 2.25 1.01 -19.57
N GLU A 155 1.87 0.66 -20.80
CA GLU A 155 1.99 1.57 -21.94
C GLU A 155 0.63 1.84 -22.56
N GLU A 156 -0.21 0.83 -22.73
CA GLU A 156 -1.40 0.98 -23.54
C GLU A 156 -2.56 0.06 -23.15
N TRP A 157 -3.74 0.66 -23.04
CA TRP A 157 -5.00 -0.03 -22.74
C TRP A 157 -6.10 0.44 -23.69
N ALA A 158 -6.88 -0.50 -24.23
CA ALA A 158 -8.12 -0.20 -24.92
C ALA A 158 -9.25 0.02 -23.91
N VAL A 159 -10.04 1.08 -24.14
CA VAL A 159 -11.19 1.49 -23.34
C VAL A 159 -12.38 1.59 -24.27
N ASN A 160 -13.26 0.60 -24.22
CA ASN A 160 -14.39 0.49 -25.14
C ASN A 160 -15.72 0.36 -24.40
N TYR A 161 -16.77 0.87 -25.04
CA TYR A 161 -18.15 0.65 -24.63
C TYR A 161 -19.06 0.54 -25.85
N ASP A 162 -19.96 -0.45 -25.86
CA ASP A 162 -21.06 -0.55 -26.81
C ASP A 162 -22.35 -0.86 -26.07
N GLY A 163 -23.31 0.06 -26.09
CA GLY A 163 -24.57 -0.18 -25.40
C GLY A 163 -25.39 1.07 -25.19
N LYS A 164 -26.44 0.94 -24.38
CA LYS A 164 -27.29 2.07 -23.99
C LYS A 164 -26.74 2.72 -22.74
N MET A 165 -26.69 4.05 -22.70
CA MET A 165 -26.41 4.82 -21.48
C MET A 165 -27.61 5.71 -21.12
N ARG A 166 -27.68 6.12 -19.86
CA ARG A 166 -28.58 7.18 -19.41
C ARG A 166 -27.88 8.51 -19.66
N LEU A 167 -28.53 9.37 -20.43
CA LEU A 167 -28.08 10.73 -20.70
C LEU A 167 -28.87 11.70 -19.83
N ARG A 168 -28.18 12.43 -18.97
CA ARG A 168 -28.74 13.54 -18.18
C ARG A 168 -28.31 14.88 -18.77
N THR A 169 -29.30 15.72 -19.04
CA THR A 169 -29.16 17.08 -19.58
C THR A 169 -29.84 18.07 -18.63
N SER A 170 -29.78 19.38 -18.94
CA SER A 170 -30.62 20.38 -18.29
C SER A 170 -32.11 20.09 -18.46
N ASP A 171 -32.48 19.45 -19.57
CA ASP A 171 -33.87 19.30 -20.02
C ASP A 171 -34.51 17.99 -19.54
N GLY A 172 -33.72 17.15 -18.85
CA GLY A 172 -34.17 15.88 -18.28
C GLY A 172 -33.21 14.71 -18.55
N GLU A 173 -33.73 13.51 -18.30
CA GLU A 173 -33.00 12.25 -18.45
C GLU A 173 -33.63 11.38 -19.55
N ARG A 174 -32.80 10.81 -20.43
CA ARG A 174 -33.24 9.89 -21.48
C ARG A 174 -32.22 8.78 -21.71
N SER A 175 -32.61 7.73 -22.43
CA SER A 175 -31.65 6.72 -22.91
C SER A 175 -31.08 7.11 -24.27
N CYS A 176 -29.81 6.77 -24.51
CA CYS A 176 -29.13 6.98 -25.79
C CYS A 176 -28.21 5.78 -26.11
N THR A 177 -27.91 5.58 -27.39
CA THR A 177 -26.99 4.53 -27.83
C THR A 177 -25.59 5.11 -27.94
N ILE A 178 -24.63 4.44 -27.29
CA ILE A 178 -23.24 4.87 -27.20
C ILE A 178 -22.31 3.83 -27.82
N GLN A 179 -21.35 4.31 -28.61
CA GLN A 179 -20.17 3.56 -29.00
C GLN A 179 -18.91 4.35 -28.63
N LEU A 180 -18.16 3.87 -27.65
CA LEU A 180 -16.89 4.42 -27.23
C LEU A 180 -15.76 3.54 -27.76
N ARG A 181 -14.80 4.15 -28.44
CA ARG A 181 -13.52 3.53 -28.82
C ARG A 181 -12.40 4.46 -28.42
N ALA A 182 -11.69 4.11 -27.37
CA ALA A 182 -10.59 4.92 -26.86
C ALA A 182 -9.40 4.08 -26.44
N ARG A 183 -8.24 4.74 -26.35
CA ARG A 183 -6.99 4.16 -25.87
C ARG A 183 -6.45 5.04 -24.76
N TRP A 184 -6.16 4.43 -23.63
CA TRP A 184 -5.35 5.02 -22.59
C TRP A 184 -3.88 4.71 -22.91
N VAL A 185 -3.05 5.75 -22.91
CA VAL A 185 -1.61 5.68 -23.14
C VAL A 185 -0.89 6.18 -21.90
N GLY A 186 -0.04 5.34 -21.29
CA GLY A 186 0.68 5.63 -20.06
C GLY A 186 1.90 6.51 -20.28
N LYS A 187 2.19 7.37 -19.30
CA LYS A 187 3.52 8.01 -19.19
C LYS A 187 4.54 6.98 -18.70
N PRO A 188 5.85 7.13 -19.00
CA PRO A 188 6.87 6.13 -18.64
C PRO A 188 6.98 5.81 -17.14
N THR A 189 6.57 6.74 -16.28
CA THR A 189 6.65 6.60 -14.83
C THR A 189 5.37 6.01 -14.25
N CYS A 190 5.51 4.92 -13.52
CA CYS A 190 4.43 4.27 -12.78
C CYS A 190 4.83 4.21 -11.29
N PHE A 191 3.93 4.61 -10.40
CA PHE A 191 4.12 4.57 -8.96
C PHE A 191 3.61 3.24 -8.41
N ASP A 192 4.47 2.50 -7.73
CA ASP A 192 4.16 1.22 -7.10
C ASP A 192 4.16 1.37 -5.58
N PHE A 193 3.04 1.05 -4.96
CA PHE A 193 2.85 1.24 -3.53
C PHE A 193 3.72 0.31 -2.68
N ASP A 194 4.16 -0.82 -3.22
CA ASP A 194 5.03 -1.73 -2.49
C ASP A 194 6.49 -1.23 -2.47
N THR A 195 6.93 -0.54 -3.53
CA THR A 195 8.34 -0.17 -3.71
C THR A 195 8.63 1.32 -3.54
N ASP A 196 7.72 2.19 -3.97
CA ASP A 196 7.97 3.63 -4.11
C ASP A 196 7.52 4.47 -2.92
N LEU A 197 6.72 3.93 -1.99
CA LEU A 197 6.29 4.66 -0.79
C LEU A 197 7.48 5.22 -0.01
N PRO A 198 7.48 6.49 0.45
CA PRO A 198 8.61 7.01 1.22
C PRO A 198 8.81 6.25 2.55
N VAL A 199 10.05 5.87 2.86
CA VAL A 199 10.40 5.17 4.11
C VAL A 199 9.93 5.94 5.33
N THR A 200 10.07 7.26 5.28
CA THR A 200 9.64 8.18 6.34
C THR A 200 8.13 8.13 6.56
N THR A 201 7.32 7.97 5.49
CA THR A 201 5.86 7.83 5.57
C THR A 201 5.48 6.51 6.22
N ILE A 202 6.08 5.39 5.78
CA ILE A 202 5.85 4.05 6.38
C ILE A 202 6.20 4.09 7.88
N ALA A 203 7.40 4.56 8.22
CA ALA A 203 7.88 4.60 9.60
C ALA A 203 7.01 5.51 10.47
N ARG A 204 6.60 6.68 9.97
CA ARG A 204 5.74 7.63 10.69
C ARG A 204 4.41 7.00 11.04
N ASN A 205 3.75 6.34 10.09
CA ASN A 205 2.40 5.83 10.29
C ASN A 205 2.36 4.64 11.23
N ILE A 206 3.26 3.66 11.04
CA ILE A 206 3.37 2.50 11.94
C ILE A 206 3.71 2.93 13.37
N SER A 207 4.49 4.00 13.53
CA SER A 207 4.94 4.46 14.85
C SER A 207 3.87 5.21 15.64
N LYS A 208 2.82 5.70 14.98
CA LYS A 208 1.65 6.28 15.65
C LYS A 208 0.79 5.21 16.31
N GLU A 209 0.74 4.01 15.73
CA GLU A 209 -0.13 2.93 16.21
C GLU A 209 0.33 2.31 17.54
N PRO A 210 -0.59 1.81 18.36
CA PRO A 210 -0.28 0.91 19.46
C PRO A 210 0.41 -0.34 18.91
N TRP A 211 1.56 -0.68 19.46
CA TRP A 211 2.28 -1.88 19.03
C TRP A 211 1.80 -3.05 19.87
N SER A 212 1.14 -4.00 19.22
CA SER A 212 0.76 -5.27 19.80
C SER A 212 1.06 -6.39 18.81
N ARG A 213 0.98 -7.63 19.30
CA ARG A 213 1.13 -8.81 18.45
C ARG A 213 0.06 -8.84 17.36
N GLU A 214 -1.17 -8.53 17.73
CA GLU A 214 -2.33 -8.47 16.85
C GLU A 214 -2.12 -7.42 15.78
N TYR A 215 -1.63 -6.23 16.15
CA TYR A 215 -1.31 -5.18 15.19
C TYR A 215 -0.27 -5.63 14.14
N PHE A 216 0.84 -6.24 14.57
CA PHE A 216 1.85 -6.73 13.62
C PHE A 216 1.41 -7.94 12.81
N GLN A 217 0.55 -8.79 13.37
CA GLN A 217 -0.08 -9.88 12.62
C GLN A 217 -1.02 -9.34 11.55
N ILE A 218 -1.79 -8.29 11.87
CA ILE A 218 -2.64 -7.59 10.91
C ILE A 218 -1.80 -6.90 9.84
N LEU A 219 -0.69 -6.25 10.19
CA LEU A 219 0.23 -5.67 9.19
C LEU A 219 0.74 -6.75 8.23
N LYS A 220 1.19 -7.90 8.74
CA LYS A 220 1.60 -9.06 7.93
C LYS A 220 0.49 -9.56 7.03
N GLU A 221 -0.74 -9.62 7.52
CA GLU A 221 -1.88 -10.12 6.75
C GLU A 221 -2.41 -9.10 5.73
N ARG A 222 -2.18 -7.80 5.94
CA ARG A 222 -2.91 -6.71 5.25
C ARG A 222 -2.08 -5.61 4.60
N THR A 223 -0.77 -5.45 4.81
CA THR A 223 -0.03 -4.37 4.14
C THR A 223 1.47 -4.60 3.96
N VAL A 224 1.94 -4.22 2.75
CA VAL A 224 3.31 -3.96 2.29
C VAL A 224 4.28 -5.13 2.43
N SER A 225 4.82 -5.57 1.29
CA SER A 225 6.02 -6.41 1.25
C SER A 225 7.11 -5.78 2.12
N GLY A 226 7.51 -6.44 3.20
CA GLY A 226 8.55 -5.94 4.10
C GLY A 226 8.17 -5.79 5.58
N LEU A 227 7.02 -6.30 6.02
CA LEU A 227 6.66 -6.45 7.44
C LEU A 227 6.22 -7.87 7.82
N ASP A 228 6.24 -8.79 6.85
CA ASP A 228 5.67 -10.14 6.95
C ASP A 228 6.33 -11.05 8.01
N ASP A 229 7.56 -10.73 8.38
CA ASP A 229 8.41 -11.53 9.27
C ASP A 229 8.52 -10.94 10.68
N LEU A 230 7.68 -9.97 11.04
CA LEU A 230 7.63 -9.46 12.41
C LEU A 230 6.89 -10.41 13.36
N SER A 231 6.06 -11.34 12.89
CA SER A 231 5.05 -11.96 13.77
C SER A 231 5.49 -13.21 14.55
N GLU A 232 6.12 -14.23 13.96
CA GLU A 232 6.31 -15.53 14.64
C GLU A 232 7.29 -15.50 15.82
N GLU A 233 8.29 -14.62 15.80
CA GLU A 233 9.17 -14.43 16.95
C GLU A 233 8.71 -13.33 17.90
N TYR A 234 7.90 -12.36 17.46
CA TYR A 234 7.20 -11.49 18.41
C TYR A 234 6.15 -12.27 19.20
N VAL A 235 5.58 -13.34 18.63
CA VAL A 235 4.71 -14.31 19.33
C VAL A 235 5.47 -15.10 20.41
N GLU A 236 6.69 -15.57 20.14
CA GLU A 236 7.53 -16.25 21.13
C GLU A 236 8.19 -15.27 22.13
N LEU A 237 8.55 -14.07 21.69
CA LEU A 237 9.09 -13.00 22.54
C LEU A 237 7.99 -12.38 23.41
N SER A 238 6.75 -12.27 22.92
CA SER A 238 5.58 -11.85 23.71
C SER A 238 5.22 -12.87 24.78
N ARG A 239 5.41 -14.18 24.54
CA ARG A 239 5.30 -15.22 25.58
C ARG A 239 6.32 -15.02 26.71
N SER A 240 7.47 -14.40 26.42
CA SER A 240 8.47 -14.05 27.45
C SER A 240 8.19 -12.70 28.15
N ILE A 241 7.31 -11.87 27.57
CA ILE A 241 6.93 -10.54 28.06
C ILE A 241 5.53 -10.53 28.72
N GLU A 242 4.77 -11.64 28.66
CA GLU A 242 3.41 -11.82 29.22
C GLU A 242 3.30 -11.58 30.74
N VAL A 243 4.39 -11.26 31.44
CA VAL A 243 4.37 -10.82 32.85
C VAL A 243 4.21 -9.30 33.00
N GLY A 244 3.86 -8.55 31.95
CA GLY A 244 3.41 -7.17 32.16
C GLY A 244 3.03 -6.42 30.90
N ARG A 245 1.84 -5.82 30.91
CA ARG A 245 1.40 -4.78 29.96
C ARG A 245 2.58 -3.86 29.62
N MET A 246 2.94 -3.79 28.33
CA MET A 246 4.05 -2.97 27.83
C MET A 246 3.77 -1.48 28.04
N GLY A 247 4.20 -0.96 29.18
CA GLY A 247 4.17 0.46 29.51
C GLY A 247 5.26 0.91 30.50
N SER A 248 6.22 0.04 30.82
CA SER A 248 7.14 0.23 31.96
C SER A 248 8.62 0.00 31.59
N GLY A 249 9.30 0.99 31.01
CA GLY A 249 10.76 1.18 31.08
C GLY A 249 11.71 0.13 30.47
N LYS A 250 11.23 -1.08 30.14
CA LYS A 250 11.98 -2.19 29.53
C LYS A 250 12.38 -1.91 28.07
N GLU A 251 11.78 -0.87 27.49
CA GLU A 251 11.98 -0.42 26.11
C GLU A 251 13.38 0.14 25.85
N LEU A 252 13.95 0.86 26.82
CA LEU A 252 15.28 1.47 26.69
C LEU A 252 16.39 0.41 26.78
N ALA A 253 16.23 -0.58 27.67
CA ALA A 253 17.18 -1.69 27.81
C ALA A 253 17.23 -2.56 26.55
N PHE A 254 16.07 -2.83 25.94
CA PHE A 254 15.98 -3.56 24.68
C PHE A 254 16.63 -2.80 23.51
N LEU A 255 16.34 -1.50 23.37
CA LEU A 255 16.88 -0.71 22.26
C LEU A 255 18.39 -0.46 22.40
N VAL A 256 18.87 -0.24 23.62
CA VAL A 256 20.31 -0.12 23.91
C VAL A 256 21.03 -1.43 23.64
N TRP A 257 20.45 -2.58 24.01
CA TRP A 257 21.04 -3.89 23.74
C TRP A 257 21.03 -4.24 22.24
N TYR A 258 19.93 -3.98 21.52
CA TYR A 258 19.80 -4.20 20.07
C TYR A 258 20.82 -3.35 19.27
N LEU A 259 20.98 -2.08 19.62
CA LEU A 259 21.98 -1.20 19.01
C LEU A 259 23.42 -1.65 19.32
N LEU A 260 23.67 -2.20 20.52
CA LEU A 260 24.96 -2.78 20.90
C LEU A 260 25.31 -4.04 20.08
N VAL A 261 24.33 -4.91 19.85
CA VAL A 261 24.50 -6.14 19.05
C VAL A 261 24.79 -5.81 17.59
N ILE A 262 24.10 -4.84 16.99
CA ILE A 262 24.37 -4.36 15.62
C ILE A 262 25.78 -3.75 15.51
N ARG A 263 26.24 -3.00 16.54
CA ARG A 263 27.59 -2.43 16.56
C ARG A 263 28.68 -3.49 16.68
N LEU A 264 28.43 -4.58 17.42
CA LEU A 264 29.36 -5.69 17.60
C LEU A 264 29.43 -6.62 16.38
N GLN A 265 28.36 -6.73 15.58
CA GLN A 265 28.39 -7.50 14.34
C GLN A 265 29.14 -6.77 13.20
N ASN A 266 29.22 -5.44 13.24
CA ASN A 266 29.88 -4.64 12.19
C ASN A 266 31.34 -4.24 12.49
N LYS A 267 31.90 -4.57 13.65
CA LYS A 267 33.32 -4.35 13.96
C LYS A 267 34.01 -5.62 14.42
N PHE A 268 34.90 -6.12 13.55
CA PHE A 268 36.06 -6.97 13.83
C PHE A 268 36.01 -7.82 15.11
N VAL A 269 35.72 -9.11 14.97
CA VAL A 269 36.14 -10.10 15.96
C VAL A 269 36.95 -11.15 15.23
N SER A 270 38.28 -11.08 15.37
CA SER A 270 39.14 -12.18 14.96
C SER A 270 38.81 -13.43 15.79
N PRO A 271 38.94 -14.64 15.23
CA PRO A 271 38.53 -15.90 15.88
C PRO A 271 39.15 -16.12 17.28
N SER A 272 40.29 -15.50 17.58
CA SER A 272 41.00 -15.66 18.85
C SER A 272 40.37 -14.88 20.01
N THR A 273 39.69 -13.76 19.74
CA THR A 273 39.04 -12.93 20.77
C THR A 273 37.72 -13.54 21.24
N SER A 274 37.04 -14.24 20.34
CA SER A 274 35.83 -15.02 20.63
C SER A 274 36.07 -16.11 21.69
N LYS A 275 37.22 -16.82 21.61
CA LYS A 275 37.57 -17.88 22.57
C LYS A 275 37.79 -17.37 24.01
N LYS A 276 38.41 -16.20 24.20
CA LYS A 276 38.63 -15.63 25.55
C LYS A 276 37.33 -15.14 26.20
N LEU A 277 36.40 -14.55 25.44
CA LEU A 277 35.07 -14.19 25.93
C LEU A 277 34.21 -15.41 26.27
N THR A 278 34.40 -16.52 25.55
CA THR A 278 33.65 -17.77 25.75
C THR A 278 34.11 -18.50 27.03
N GLN A 279 35.38 -18.35 27.43
CA GLN A 279 35.91 -18.94 28.67
C GLN A 279 35.45 -18.17 29.93
N LEU A 280 35.30 -16.84 29.86
CA LEU A 280 34.83 -16.00 30.97
C LEU A 280 33.30 -16.08 31.22
N TYR A 281 32.54 -16.71 30.31
CA TYR A 281 31.08 -16.85 30.38
C TYR A 281 30.60 -18.28 30.71
N ARG A 282 31.49 -19.15 31.19
CA ARG A 282 31.13 -20.48 31.70
C ARG A 282 30.75 -20.40 33.18
N LEU A 283 29.49 -20.04 33.46
CA LEU A 283 28.76 -20.49 34.65
C LEU A 283 27.25 -20.27 34.44
N LYS A 284 26.52 -21.40 34.29
CA LYS A 284 25.05 -21.62 34.28
C LYS A 284 24.14 -20.85 33.31
N HIS A 285 24.51 -19.71 32.72
CA HIS A 285 23.62 -18.94 31.80
C HIS A 285 23.82 -19.20 30.30
N ALA A 286 24.90 -19.91 29.90
CA ALA A 286 25.32 -20.00 28.50
C ALA A 286 24.38 -20.82 27.58
N PHE A 287 23.64 -21.80 28.11
CA PHE A 287 22.79 -22.64 27.26
C PHE A 287 21.51 -21.93 26.81
N ARG A 288 20.94 -21.07 27.67
CA ARG A 288 19.80 -20.19 27.33
C ARG A 288 20.23 -19.04 26.42
N VAL A 289 21.40 -18.43 26.65
CA VAL A 289 21.88 -17.33 25.81
C VAL A 289 22.30 -17.82 24.43
N MET A 290 22.91 -18.99 24.27
CA MET A 290 23.27 -19.50 22.93
C MET A 290 22.07 -19.96 22.11
N THR A 291 21.05 -20.55 22.74
CA THR A 291 19.78 -20.86 22.05
C THR A 291 19.02 -19.59 21.70
N SER A 292 19.04 -18.56 22.55
CA SER A 292 18.53 -17.22 22.21
C SER A 292 19.35 -16.55 21.11
N VAL A 293 20.68 -16.66 21.08
CA VAL A 293 21.52 -16.06 20.02
C VAL A 293 21.38 -16.79 18.68
N GLN A 294 21.17 -18.10 18.68
CA GLN A 294 20.88 -18.87 17.46
C GLN A 294 19.45 -18.62 16.97
N LYS A 295 18.46 -18.53 17.87
CA LYS A 295 17.10 -18.05 17.57
C LYS A 295 17.14 -16.62 17.03
N LEU A 296 17.90 -15.72 17.66
CA LEU A 296 18.11 -14.33 17.22
C LEU A 296 18.90 -14.18 15.91
N LYS A 297 19.81 -15.10 15.59
CA LYS A 297 20.43 -15.20 14.26
C LYS A 297 19.42 -15.67 13.22
N ASN A 298 18.49 -16.54 13.60
CA ASN A 298 17.37 -16.91 12.74
C ASN A 298 16.38 -15.74 12.60
N SER A 299 16.08 -14.98 13.65
CA SER A 299 15.34 -13.70 13.59
C SER A 299 16.01 -12.72 12.65
N ALA A 300 17.31 -12.49 12.83
CA ALA A 300 18.10 -11.58 12.01
C ALA A 300 18.36 -12.09 10.58
N ASN A 301 17.96 -13.32 10.23
CA ASN A 301 17.87 -13.78 8.84
C ASN A 301 16.41 -13.72 8.34
N PHE A 302 15.44 -13.88 9.24
CA PHE A 302 13.99 -13.88 9.03
C PHE A 302 13.42 -12.48 8.77
N PHE A 303 13.85 -11.45 9.50
CA PHE A 303 13.61 -10.03 9.22
C PHE A 303 14.05 -9.59 7.81
N PHE A 304 14.79 -10.44 7.10
CA PHE A 304 15.46 -10.12 5.85
C PHE A 304 15.20 -11.15 4.74
N ASN A 305 14.07 -11.88 4.81
CA ASN A 305 13.62 -12.76 3.74
C ASN A 305 12.92 -11.92 2.62
N PRO A 306 13.33 -12.02 1.34
CA PRO A 306 12.82 -11.16 0.26
C PRO A 306 11.50 -11.61 -0.38
N ARG A 307 10.98 -12.79 -0.02
CA ARG A 307 10.08 -13.55 -0.89
C ARG A 307 8.58 -13.33 -0.69
N TYR A 308 8.16 -12.34 0.09
CA TYR A 308 6.73 -12.17 0.40
C TYR A 308 6.12 -10.98 -0.32
N ARG A 309 5.07 -11.28 -1.10
CA ARG A 309 4.26 -10.32 -1.85
C ARG A 309 3.19 -9.73 -0.94
N SER A 310 2.89 -8.45 -1.16
CA SER A 310 1.75 -7.78 -0.52
C SER A 310 0.46 -8.56 -0.75
N HIS A 311 -0.43 -8.52 0.25
CA HIS A 311 -1.78 -9.07 0.13
C HIS A 311 -2.57 -8.44 -1.03
N GLN A 312 -2.26 -7.17 -1.31
CA GLN A 312 -2.80 -6.39 -2.39
C GLN A 312 -1.69 -5.55 -2.99
N SER A 313 -1.38 -5.77 -4.26
CA SER A 313 -0.50 -4.91 -5.05
C SER A 313 -1.33 -3.79 -5.70
N HIS A 314 -0.77 -2.59 -5.74
CA HIS A 314 -1.43 -1.40 -6.28
C HIS A 314 -0.40 -0.53 -6.99
N ILE A 315 -0.68 -0.24 -8.26
CA ILE A 315 0.12 0.67 -9.07
C ILE A 315 -0.76 1.80 -9.60
N GLU A 316 -0.13 2.95 -9.80
CA GLU A 316 -0.78 4.17 -10.23
C GLU A 316 0.06 4.84 -11.32
N GLN A 317 -0.60 5.30 -12.36
CA GLN A 317 0.09 5.78 -13.55
C GLN A 317 -0.67 6.91 -14.23
N MET A 318 0.03 8.01 -14.45
CA MET A 318 -0.46 9.12 -15.27
C MET A 318 -0.41 8.72 -16.75
N GLY A 319 -1.31 9.26 -17.55
CA GLY A 319 -1.43 8.96 -18.96
C GLY A 319 -2.37 9.92 -19.68
N ARG A 320 -2.86 9.49 -20.84
CA ARG A 320 -3.81 10.26 -21.65
C ARG A 320 -4.80 9.30 -22.32
N ILE A 321 -6.07 9.67 -22.37
CA ILE A 321 -7.08 8.98 -23.17
C ILE A 321 -7.25 9.70 -24.50
N ARG A 322 -7.17 8.95 -25.60
CA ARG A 322 -7.50 9.41 -26.96
C ARG A 322 -8.48 8.48 -27.64
N GLY A 323 -9.46 9.04 -28.34
CA GLY A 323 -10.41 8.23 -29.08
C GLY A 323 -11.66 9.00 -29.49
N THR A 324 -12.73 8.25 -29.71
CA THR A 324 -14.02 8.80 -30.12
C THR A 324 -15.14 8.15 -29.33
N ILE A 325 -16.19 8.94 -29.09
CA ILE A 325 -17.46 8.48 -28.57
C ILE A 325 -18.57 8.93 -29.53
N VAL A 326 -19.39 7.98 -29.98
CA VAL A 326 -20.57 8.23 -30.80
C VAL A 326 -21.78 8.25 -29.88
N VAL A 327 -22.53 9.35 -29.87
CA VAL A 327 -23.75 9.54 -29.09
C VAL A 327 -24.91 9.72 -30.07
N ASP A 328 -25.83 8.75 -30.13
CA ASP A 328 -26.96 8.75 -31.08
C ASP A 328 -26.55 9.05 -32.54
N GLY A 329 -25.41 8.48 -32.97
CA GLY A 329 -24.86 8.67 -34.31
C GLY A 329 -23.96 9.90 -34.48
N VAL A 330 -23.90 10.82 -33.51
CA VAL A 330 -23.02 11.99 -33.55
C VAL A 330 -21.67 11.65 -32.93
N THR A 331 -20.59 11.87 -33.66
CA THR A 331 -19.22 11.55 -33.19
C THR A 331 -18.61 12.73 -32.45
N HIS A 332 -18.01 12.43 -31.29
CA HIS A 332 -17.24 13.36 -30.48
C HIS A 332 -15.83 12.81 -30.24
N THR A 333 -14.82 13.66 -30.41
CA THR A 333 -13.42 13.30 -30.11
C THR A 333 -13.13 13.43 -28.62
N LEU A 334 -12.34 12.49 -28.11
CA LEU A 334 -11.79 12.49 -26.76
C LEU A 334 -10.28 12.69 -26.83
N ASP A 335 -9.77 13.69 -26.12
CA ASP A 335 -8.35 13.90 -25.85
C ASP A 335 -8.24 14.44 -24.42
N LEU A 336 -8.02 13.52 -23.47
CA LEU A 336 -8.17 13.77 -22.04
C LEU A 336 -6.86 13.40 -21.33
N ASP A 337 -6.37 14.26 -20.43
CA ASP A 337 -5.32 13.82 -19.51
C ASP A 337 -5.93 12.85 -18.50
N ALA A 338 -5.19 11.80 -18.18
CA ALA A 338 -5.74 10.65 -17.50
C ALA A 338 -4.84 10.15 -16.38
N PHE A 339 -5.47 9.46 -15.45
CA PHE A 339 -4.88 8.70 -14.38
C PHE A 339 -5.46 7.29 -14.44
N ARG A 340 -4.62 6.28 -14.26
CA ARG A 340 -5.04 4.89 -14.12
C ARG A 340 -4.45 4.29 -12.87
N ASP A 341 -5.29 3.56 -12.14
CA ASP A 341 -4.84 2.60 -11.15
C ASP A 341 -5.12 1.16 -11.58
N ARG A 342 -4.31 0.28 -11.02
CA ARG A 342 -4.41 -1.16 -11.20
C ARG A 342 -4.10 -1.82 -9.88
N SER A 343 -5.01 -2.68 -9.44
CA SER A 343 -4.87 -3.34 -8.15
C SER A 343 -5.37 -4.77 -8.15
N HIS A 344 -4.60 -5.65 -7.53
CA HIS A 344 -4.90 -7.06 -7.42
C HIS A 344 -4.64 -7.51 -5.99
N GLY A 345 -5.51 -8.34 -5.42
CA GLY A 345 -5.28 -8.85 -4.08
C GLY A 345 -6.11 -10.07 -3.73
N LYS A 346 -5.66 -10.81 -2.71
CA LYS A 346 -6.35 -11.98 -2.19
C LYS A 346 -7.72 -11.62 -1.61
N PHE A 347 -7.84 -10.46 -0.97
CA PHE A 347 -9.11 -9.86 -0.64
C PHE A 347 -9.05 -8.34 -0.55
N ARG A 348 -10.21 -7.69 -0.74
CA ARG A 348 -10.39 -6.27 -0.43
C ARG A 348 -11.70 -6.04 0.31
N GLU A 349 -11.60 -5.32 1.43
CA GLU A 349 -12.73 -4.94 2.27
C GLU A 349 -12.80 -3.43 2.43
N TRP A 350 -13.76 -2.80 1.76
CA TRP A 350 -13.99 -1.36 1.85
C TRP A 350 -14.31 -0.89 3.28
N LYS A 351 -14.88 -1.76 4.13
CA LYS A 351 -15.12 -1.47 5.55
C LYS A 351 -13.86 -1.10 6.33
N ASN A 352 -12.68 -1.54 5.87
CA ASN A 352 -11.41 -1.19 6.53
C ASN A 352 -10.91 0.21 6.15
N ILE A 353 -11.48 0.84 5.12
CA ILE A 353 -11.16 2.21 4.68
C ILE A 353 -12.24 3.14 5.24
N HIS A 354 -11.96 3.75 6.40
CA HIS A 354 -12.95 4.61 7.07
C HIS A 354 -13.11 5.97 6.40
N ARG A 355 -12.01 6.51 5.86
CA ARG A 355 -11.97 7.79 5.16
C ARG A 355 -10.92 7.72 4.08
N TYR A 356 -11.27 8.22 2.90
CA TYR A 356 -10.29 8.50 1.88
C TYR A 356 -10.65 9.79 1.15
N ALA A 357 -9.64 10.52 0.73
CA ALA A 357 -9.75 11.61 -0.21
C ALA A 357 -8.72 11.36 -1.29
N PHE A 358 -9.12 11.54 -2.54
CA PHE A 358 -8.26 11.25 -3.67
C PHE A 358 -8.42 12.40 -4.66
N ASN A 359 -7.35 13.17 -4.84
CA ASN A 359 -7.34 14.32 -5.73
C ASN A 359 -6.28 14.10 -6.79
N LEU A 360 -6.69 14.26 -8.04
CA LEU A 360 -5.82 14.24 -9.21
C LEU A 360 -5.72 15.65 -9.76
N TYR A 361 -4.50 16.09 -10.03
CA TYR A 361 -4.24 17.42 -10.56
C TYR A 361 -3.52 17.29 -11.90
N HIS A 362 -4.09 17.94 -12.90
CA HIS A 362 -3.49 18.15 -14.22
C HIS A 362 -3.32 19.66 -14.37
N LEU A 363 -2.08 20.12 -14.43
CA LEU A 363 -1.74 21.55 -14.51
C LEU A 363 -1.47 21.97 -15.97
N GLU A 364 -1.68 23.25 -16.28
CA GLU A 364 -1.53 23.81 -17.64
C GLU A 364 -0.10 23.70 -18.18
N ASP A 365 0.90 23.68 -17.29
CA ASP A 365 2.32 23.49 -17.62
C ASP A 365 2.65 22.03 -17.99
N GLY A 366 1.67 21.13 -17.96
CA GLY A 366 1.82 19.71 -18.21
C GLY A 366 2.29 18.92 -16.98
N SER A 367 2.45 19.57 -15.81
CA SER A 367 2.76 18.90 -14.54
C SER A 367 1.54 18.15 -14.02
N HIS A 368 1.75 16.97 -13.44
CA HIS A 368 0.67 16.14 -12.89
C HIS A 368 1.08 15.67 -11.51
N PHE A 369 0.16 15.71 -10.56
CA PHE A 369 0.39 15.15 -9.24
C PHE A 369 -0.91 14.63 -8.64
N GLN A 370 -0.77 13.86 -7.58
CA GLN A 370 -1.88 13.22 -6.92
C GLN A 370 -1.73 13.40 -5.42
N ALA A 371 -2.77 13.92 -4.79
CA ALA A 371 -2.85 14.02 -3.35
C ALA A 371 -3.91 13.05 -2.84
N ALA A 372 -3.46 11.97 -2.19
CA ALA A 372 -4.33 10.96 -1.62
C ALA A 372 -4.17 10.89 -0.10
N PHE A 373 -5.31 10.87 0.57
CA PHE A 373 -5.44 10.57 1.99
C PHE A 373 -6.19 9.26 2.13
N ILE A 374 -5.62 8.27 2.79
CA ILE A 374 -6.29 6.98 3.02
C ILE A 374 -6.15 6.60 4.49
N SER A 375 -7.27 6.36 5.16
CA SER A 375 -7.32 5.83 6.51
C SER A 375 -7.66 4.36 6.46
N HIS A 376 -6.69 3.50 6.82
CA HIS A 376 -6.93 2.07 6.94
C HIS A 376 -6.80 1.67 8.42
N VAL A 377 -7.95 1.55 9.10
CA VAL A 377 -8.02 1.48 10.58
C VAL A 377 -7.22 0.33 11.19
N SER A 378 -7.04 -0.73 10.42
CA SER A 378 -6.32 -1.91 10.88
C SER A 378 -4.80 -1.83 10.71
N THR A 379 -4.27 -0.88 9.94
CA THR A 379 -2.84 -0.88 9.58
C THR A 379 -2.18 0.49 9.77
N CYS A 380 -2.83 1.56 9.31
CA CYS A 380 -2.33 2.93 9.44
C CYS A 380 -3.50 3.91 9.52
N SER A 381 -3.53 4.70 10.59
CA SER A 381 -4.52 5.76 10.81
C SER A 381 -4.53 6.83 9.70
N GLN A 382 -3.40 7.12 9.03
CA GLN A 382 -3.30 8.21 8.05
C GLN A 382 -2.22 7.95 6.98
N TYR A 383 -2.57 7.64 5.74
CA TYR A 383 -1.66 7.85 4.60
C TYR A 383 -1.84 9.26 4.06
N VAL A 384 -0.72 9.96 3.82
CA VAL A 384 -0.67 11.14 2.96
C VAL A 384 0.32 10.79 1.86
N ILE A 385 -0.18 10.68 0.64
CA ILE A 385 0.64 10.51 -0.57
C ILE A 385 0.47 11.83 -1.32
N MET A 386 1.59 12.50 -1.59
CA MET A 386 1.68 13.72 -2.40
C MET A 386 2.60 13.45 -3.58
#